data_AF-A0A3D5DPL0-F1
#
_entry.id   AF-A0A3D5DPL0-F1
#
_cell.length_a   1.000
_cell.length_b   1.000
_cell.length_c   1.000
_cell.angle_alpha   90.00
_cell.angle_beta   90.00
_cell.angle_gamma   90.00
#
_symmetry.space_group_name_H-M   'P 1'
#
loop_
_entity.id
_entity.type
_entity.pdbx_description
1 polymer ?
#
loop_
_entity_poly.entity_id
_entity_poly.type
_entity_poly.pdbx_seq_one_letter_code
_entity_poly.pdbx_strand_id
1 'polypeptide(L)'
;MVHLAQSAGPGPARNRGLAEASGEYVWFVDPDDLLLDGALAAMADALSRHHPDVLLIDYLIQHRPGRTEPSPGAALLREVPPRPAAQPTGATGPTEAGPAGRTGLAGGATG
;
A
#
# COMPACT_ATOMS: atom_id res chain seq x y z
N MET A 1 -6.19 9.98 15.15
CA MET A 1 -5.72 8.93 16.09
C MET A 1 -6.93 8.11 16.48
N VAL A 2 -6.86 6.78 16.33
CA VAL A 2 -7.98 5.87 16.63
C VAL A 2 -7.61 5.05 17.87
N HIS A 3 -8.54 4.95 18.81
CA HIS A 3 -8.36 4.19 20.03
C HIS A 3 -9.37 3.05 20.11
N LEU A 4 -8.93 1.89 20.61
CA LEU A 4 -9.83 0.81 20.99
C LEU A 4 -10.40 1.08 22.38
N ALA A 5 -11.66 0.71 22.59
CA ALA A 5 -12.30 0.81 23.91
C ALA A 5 -11.63 -0.08 24.96
N GLN A 6 -10.97 -1.16 24.55
CA GLN A 6 -10.16 -2.04 25.40
C GLN A 6 -8.88 -2.43 24.68
N SER A 7 -7.79 -2.55 25.44
CA SER A 7 -6.51 -3.05 24.93
C SER A 7 -6.62 -4.55 24.69
N ALA A 8 -6.68 -4.97 23.42
CA ALA A 8 -6.82 -6.37 23.01
C ALA A 8 -5.57 -6.89 22.25
N GLY A 9 -4.42 -6.26 22.50
CA GLY A 9 -3.17 -6.54 21.78
C GLY A 9 -3.06 -5.82 20.42
N PRO A 10 -1.92 -5.99 19.72
CA PRO A 10 -1.61 -5.21 18.51
C PRO A 10 -2.47 -5.59 17.31
N GLY A 11 -2.90 -6.85 17.18
CA GLY A 11 -3.71 -7.32 16.06
C GLY A 11 -5.02 -6.54 15.89
N PRO A 12 -5.91 -6.50 16.90
CA PRO A 12 -7.14 -5.71 16.84
C PRO A 12 -6.91 -4.22 16.58
N ALA A 13 -5.82 -3.65 17.13
CA ALA A 13 -5.48 -2.24 16.91
C ALA A 13 -5.09 -1.97 15.45
N ARG A 14 -4.26 -2.86 14.87
CA ARG A 14 -3.86 -2.82 13.45
C ARG A 14 -5.08 -2.97 12.54
N ASN A 15 -5.99 -3.90 12.83
CA ASN A 15 -7.22 -4.09 12.04
C ASN A 15 -8.12 -2.85 12.07
N ARG A 16 -8.30 -2.22 13.24
CA ARG A 16 -9.08 -0.98 13.32
C ARG A 16 -8.38 0.17 12.59
N GLY A 17 -7.07 0.30 12.73
CA GLY A 17 -6.29 1.30 12.00
C GLY A 17 -6.42 1.12 10.49
N LEU A 18 -6.33 -0.11 10.00
CA LEU A 18 -6.48 -0.44 8.59
C LEU A 18 -7.88 -0.11 8.05
N ALA A 19 -8.93 -0.38 8.82
CA ALA A 19 -10.31 -0.07 8.43
C ALA A 19 -10.58 1.44 8.27
N GLU A 20 -9.80 2.28 8.95
CA GLU A 20 -9.92 3.74 8.93
C GLU A 20 -8.89 4.40 7.99
N ALA A 21 -7.93 3.62 7.48
CA ALA A 21 -6.89 4.12 6.59
C ALA A 21 -7.48 4.49 5.23
N SER A 22 -7.16 5.68 4.75
CA SER A 22 -7.60 6.21 3.45
C SER A 22 -6.48 6.39 2.43
N GLY A 23 -5.24 6.08 2.82
CA GLY A 23 -4.08 6.14 1.93
C GLY A 23 -4.04 4.97 0.95
N GLU A 24 -3.37 5.17 -0.19
CA GLU A 24 -3.10 4.10 -1.18
C GLU A 24 -2.21 2.99 -0.60
N TYR A 25 -1.33 3.38 0.34
CA TYR A 25 -0.42 2.49 1.05
C TYR A 25 -0.63 2.59 2.56
N VAL A 26 -0.46 1.46 3.25
CA VAL A 26 -0.45 1.38 4.71
C VAL A 26 0.90 0.86 5.17
N TRP A 27 1.45 1.49 6.21
CA TRP A 27 2.63 1.04 6.92
C TRP A 27 2.32 0.87 8.41
N PHE A 28 2.57 -0.32 8.93
CA PHE A 28 2.47 -0.61 10.35
C PHE A 28 3.81 -0.29 11.02
N VAL A 29 3.80 0.65 11.96
CA VAL A 29 4.95 1.05 12.77
C VAL A 29 4.58 0.77 14.22
N ASP A 30 5.41 0.01 14.93
CA ASP A 30 5.15 -0.28 16.34
C ASP A 30 5.51 0.94 17.22
N PRO A 31 4.84 1.11 18.37
CA PRO A 31 4.99 2.33 19.18
C PRO A 31 6.39 2.49 19.80
N ASP A 32 7.19 1.44 19.81
CA ASP A 32 8.58 1.41 20.27
C ASP A 32 9.61 1.48 19.12
N ASP A 33 9.15 1.57 17.86
CA ASP A 33 10.03 1.82 16.72
C ASP A 33 10.46 3.29 16.64
N LEU A 34 11.66 3.50 16.11
CA LEU A 34 12.19 4.82 15.78
C LEU A 34 12.31 4.96 14.26
N LEU A 35 11.82 6.08 13.73
CA LEU A 35 12.01 6.42 12.32
C LEU A 35 13.26 7.25 12.15
N LEU A 36 14.14 6.83 11.24
CA LEU A 36 15.29 7.64 10.84
C LEU A 36 14.82 8.89 10.10
N ASP A 37 15.59 9.96 10.25
CA ASP A 37 15.36 11.19 9.48
C ASP A 37 15.32 10.88 7.98
N GLY A 38 14.29 11.37 7.31
CA GLY A 38 14.08 11.15 5.87
C GLY A 38 13.51 9.78 5.49
N ALA A 39 13.29 8.84 6.43
CA ALA A 39 12.73 7.51 6.11
C ALA A 39 11.40 7.62 5.36
N LEU A 40 10.46 8.44 5.87
CA LEU A 40 9.15 8.65 5.24
C LEU A 40 9.27 9.22 3.82
N ALA A 41 10.16 10.20 3.62
CA ALA A 41 10.39 10.78 2.30
C ALA A 41 10.96 9.74 1.32
N ALA A 42 11.95 8.95 1.75
CA ALA A 42 12.54 7.90 0.93
C ALA A 42 11.52 6.81 0.52
N MET A 43 10.61 6.43 1.42
CA MET A 43 9.53 5.49 1.08
C MET A 43 8.49 6.11 0.13
N ALA A 44 8.06 7.35 0.36
CA ALA A 44 7.12 8.04 -0.54
C ALA A 44 7.69 8.14 -1.96
N ASP A 45 8.99 8.46 -2.06
CA ASP A 45 9.77 8.45 -3.29
C ASP A 45 9.80 7.08 -3.97
N ALA A 46 10.04 6.00 -3.22
CA ALA A 46 10.07 4.65 -3.77
C ALA A 46 8.67 4.20 -4.26
N LEU A 47 7.62 4.49 -3.49
CA LEU A 47 6.24 4.16 -3.83
C LEU A 47 5.79 4.89 -5.09
N SER A 48 6.05 6.20 -5.18
CA SER A 48 5.69 7.02 -6.34
C SER A 48 6.47 6.65 -7.61
N ARG A 49 7.72 6.19 -7.50
CA ARG A 49 8.52 5.79 -8.67
C ARG A 49 8.18 4.41 -9.21
N HIS A 50 7.83 3.47 -8.32
CA HIS A 50 7.79 2.06 -8.68
C HIS A 50 6.41 1.42 -8.55
N HIS A 51 5.44 2.11 -7.93
CA HIS A 51 4.07 1.63 -7.67
C HIS A 51 4.01 0.14 -7.29
N PRO A 52 4.79 -0.32 -6.31
CA PRO A 52 4.78 -1.72 -5.92
C PRO A 52 3.45 -2.07 -5.25
N ASP A 53 3.04 -3.34 -5.31
CA ASP A 53 1.97 -3.84 -4.42
C ASP A 53 2.45 -3.90 -2.96
N VAL A 54 3.73 -4.26 -2.75
CA VAL A 54 4.37 -4.36 -1.44
C VAL A 54 5.78 -3.77 -1.51
N LEU A 55 6.09 -2.86 -0.60
CA LEU A 55 7.44 -2.33 -0.37
C LEU A 55 8.04 -2.99 0.88
N LEU A 56 9.14 -3.73 0.70
CA LEU A 56 9.95 -4.23 1.81
C LEU A 56 11.05 -3.21 2.11
N ILE A 57 11.19 -2.85 3.38
CA ILE A 57 12.26 -2.00 3.89
C ILE A 57 13.06 -2.77 4.93
N ASP A 58 14.35 -2.48 5.02
CA ASP A 58 15.20 -3.01 6.08
C ASP A 58 15.08 -2.14 7.34
N TYR A 59 15.55 -2.66 8.47
CA TYR A 59 15.56 -1.97 9.76
C TYR A 59 16.83 -2.29 10.56
N LEU A 60 17.07 -1.50 11.60
CA LEU A 60 18.14 -1.73 12.57
C LEU A 60 17.53 -2.10 13.92
N ILE A 61 18.15 -3.05 14.61
CA ILE A 61 17.81 -3.39 15.99
C ILE A 61 18.55 -2.40 16.91
N GLN A 62 17.80 -1.61 17.66
CA GLN A 62 18.34 -0.72 18.68
C GLN A 62 18.32 -1.41 20.05
N HIS A 63 19.49 -1.77 20.58
CA HIS A 63 19.57 -2.41 21.90
C HIS A 63 19.53 -1.39 23.05
N ARG A 64 20.51 -0.48 23.04
CA ARG A 64 20.73 0.62 24.00
C ARG A 64 21.13 1.85 23.20
N PRO A 65 20.87 3.08 23.67
CA PRO A 65 21.27 4.28 22.93
C PRO A 65 22.73 4.19 22.45
N GLY A 66 22.93 4.35 21.15
CA GLY A 66 24.26 4.27 20.51
C GLY A 66 24.73 2.89 20.05
N ARG A 67 23.99 1.80 20.30
CA ARG A 67 24.30 0.47 19.74
C ARG A 67 23.18 -0.08 18.86
N THR A 68 23.43 -0.07 17.56
CA THR A 68 22.54 -0.62 16.53
C THR A 68 23.15 -1.84 15.87
N GLU A 69 22.32 -2.80 15.49
CA GLU A 69 22.71 -3.99 14.74
C GLU A 69 21.81 -4.14 13.50
N PRO A 70 22.31 -4.71 12.38
CA PRO A 70 21.48 -5.00 11.21
C PRO A 70 20.35 -5.98 11.53
N SER A 71 19.25 -5.91 10.77
CA SER A 71 18.23 -6.96 10.85
C SER A 71 18.81 -8.33 10.44
N PRO A 72 18.24 -9.45 10.92
CA PRO A 72 18.58 -10.78 10.43
C PRO A 72 18.40 -10.94 8.91
N GLY A 73 17.51 -10.15 8.30
CA GLY A 73 17.21 -10.16 6.87
C GLY A 73 18.09 -9.23 6.03
N ALA A 74 19.00 -8.45 6.64
CA ALA A 74 19.75 -7.42 5.94
C ALA A 74 20.63 -7.96 4.80
N ALA A 75 21.15 -9.19 4.93
CA ALA A 75 21.89 -9.85 3.84
C ALA A 75 20.96 -10.17 2.66
N LEU A 76 19.80 -10.77 2.94
CA LEU A 76 18.82 -11.16 1.93
C LEU A 76 18.30 -9.95 1.15
N LEU A 77 17.98 -8.85 1.83
CA LEU A 77 17.48 -7.64 1.18
C LEU A 77 18.52 -6.98 0.26
N ARG A 78 19.82 -7.10 0.57
CA ARG A 78 20.89 -6.59 -0.30
C ARG A 78 21.11 -7.43 -1.56
N GLU A 79 20.74 -8.70 -1.52
CA GLU A 79 20.86 -9.62 -2.65
C GLU A 79 19.68 -9.48 -3.64
N VAL A 80 18.57 -8.86 -3.23
CA VAL A 80 17.44 -8.60 -4.13
C VAL A 80 17.84 -7.54 -5.15
N PRO A 81 17.94 -7.88 -6.45
CA PRO A 81 18.26 -6.89 -7.46
C PRO A 81 17.14 -5.84 -7.53
N PRO A 82 17.47 -4.56 -7.78
CA PRO A 82 16.46 -3.54 -7.97
C PRO A 82 15.52 -3.96 -9.10
N ARG A 83 14.20 -3.78 -8.89
CA ARG A 83 13.22 -4.05 -9.93
C ARG A 83 13.60 -3.22 -11.18
N PRO A 84 13.73 -3.82 -12.36
CA PRO A 84 13.90 -3.05 -13.60
C PRO A 84 12.77 -2.02 -13.70
N ALA A 85 13.08 -0.82 -14.18
CA ALA A 85 12.05 0.20 -14.39
C ALA A 85 10.91 -0.40 -15.22
N ALA A 86 9.67 -0.21 -14.77
CA ALA A 86 8.51 -0.65 -15.53
C ALA A 86 8.59 -0.01 -16.91
N GLN A 87 8.58 -0.83 -17.96
CA GLN A 87 8.44 -0.31 -19.32
C GLN A 87 7.06 0.36 -19.39
N PRO A 88 6.95 1.58 -19.95
CA PRO A 88 5.66 2.22 -20.09
C PRO A 88 4.74 1.28 -20.85
N THR A 89 3.70 0.79 -20.19
CA THR A 89 2.63 0.04 -20.83
C THR A 89 1.99 0.98 -21.83
N GLY A 90 2.26 0.76 -23.12
CA GLY A 90 1.58 1.45 -24.19
C GLY A 90 0.08 1.37 -23.94
N ALA A 91 -0.59 2.52 -24.00
CA ALA A 91 -2.02 2.62 -23.76
C ALA A 91 -2.78 1.81 -24.83
N THR A 92 -3.07 0.54 -24.53
CA THR A 92 -4.06 -0.23 -25.28
C THR A 92 -5.41 -0.05 -24.59
N GLY A 93 -6.01 1.12 -24.82
CA GLY A 93 -7.43 1.29 -24.51
C GLY A 93 -8.25 0.41 -25.47
N PRO A 94 -9.21 -0.41 -24.99
CA PRO A 94 -10.15 -1.03 -25.90
C PRO A 94 -11.08 0.04 -26.46
N THR A 95 -10.95 0.32 -27.75
CA THR A 95 -12.03 0.90 -28.55
C THR A 95 -12.90 -0.28 -28.98
N GLU A 96 -14.09 -0.45 -28.38
CA GLU A 96 -15.29 -0.77 -29.18
C GLU A 96 -16.60 -0.71 -28.38
N ALA A 97 -17.63 -0.32 -29.11
CA ALA A 97 -18.93 0.20 -28.70
C ALA A 97 -19.81 -0.78 -27.91
N GLY A 98 -20.55 -0.24 -26.93
CA GLY A 98 -21.69 -0.93 -26.32
C GLY A 98 -22.87 -1.08 -27.31
N PRO A 99 -23.73 -2.09 -27.12
CA PRO A 99 -24.78 -2.42 -28.08
C PRO A 99 -25.89 -1.37 -28.08
N ALA A 100 -26.31 -0.99 -29.29
CA ALA A 100 -27.43 -0.11 -29.56
C ALA A 100 -28.78 -0.76 -29.22
N GLY A 101 -29.69 0.06 -28.69
CA GLY A 101 -31.12 -0.03 -29.00
C GLY A 101 -31.97 -0.98 -28.14
N ARG A 102 -32.57 -0.44 -27.08
CA ARG A 102 -33.78 -0.99 -26.48
C ARG A 102 -34.97 -0.65 -27.38
N THR A 103 -35.53 -1.62 -28.08
CA THR A 103 -36.79 -1.46 -28.83
C THR A 103 -38.01 -1.64 -27.90
N GLY A 104 -38.79 -0.57 -27.78
CA GLY A 104 -40.26 -0.60 -27.90
C GLY A 104 -41.11 -1.06 -26.71
N LEU A 105 -41.57 -0.11 -25.90
CA LEU A 105 -42.83 -0.20 -25.14
C LEU A 105 -43.62 1.10 -25.31
N ALA A 106 -44.64 1.06 -26.16
CA ALA A 106 -45.84 1.90 -26.15
C ALA A 106 -46.85 1.16 -27.05
N GLY A 107 -48.01 0.70 -26.57
CA GLY A 107 -49.02 1.48 -25.88
C GLY A 107 -50.02 1.96 -26.93
N GLY A 108 -51.07 1.17 -27.19
CA GLY A 108 -52.10 1.49 -28.17
C GLY A 108 -53.34 0.63 -27.96
N ALA A 109 -54.25 1.13 -27.14
CA ALA A 109 -55.60 0.62 -26.98
C ALA A 109 -56.52 1.33 -28.00
N THR A 110 -57.27 0.55 -28.77
CA THR A 110 -58.51 0.98 -29.45
C THR A 110 -59.43 -0.22 -29.49
N GLY A 111 -60.70 -0.01 -29.12
CA GLY A 111 -61.75 -1.03 -29.10
C GLY A 111 -62.42 -1.29 -30.44
#